data_AF-B9RMY8-F1
#
_entry.id   AF-B9RMY8-F1
#
_cell.length_a   1.000
_cell.length_b   1.000
_cell.length_c   1.000
_cell.angle_alpha   90.00
_cell.angle_beta   90.00
_cell.angle_gamma   90.00
#
_symmetry.space_group_name_H-M   'P 1'
#
loop_
_entity.id
_entity.type
_entity.pdbx_description
1 polymer ?
#
loop_
_entity_poly.entity_id
_entity_poly.type
_entity_poly.pdbx_seq_one_letter_code
_entity_poly.pdbx_strand_id
1 'polypeptide(L)'
;MATFKNIAPLCMMLLVFIVCVSVAQSQITINLCPGPMSPPEGCPIACLVPDPVCGANGVTYWCGCPDALCAGVRVVKFGEC
;
A
#
# COMPACT_ATOMS: atom_id res chain seq x y z
N MET A 1 -25.75 -35.01 -17.09
CA MET A 1 -25.71 -35.27 -15.64
C MET A 1 -24.24 -35.28 -15.22
N ALA A 2 -23.68 -34.12 -14.87
CA ALA A 2 -22.29 -34.04 -14.41
C ALA A 2 -22.19 -34.80 -13.10
N THR A 3 -21.36 -35.83 -13.07
CA THR A 3 -21.27 -36.77 -11.95
C THR A 3 -20.77 -36.05 -10.71
N PHE A 4 -21.62 -36.00 -9.69
CA PHE A 4 -21.43 -35.43 -8.35
C PHE A 4 -20.01 -35.61 -7.74
N LYS A 5 -19.33 -36.70 -8.09
CA LYS A 5 -17.98 -37.05 -7.62
C LYS A 5 -16.86 -36.12 -8.11
N ASN A 6 -17.01 -35.48 -9.27
CA ASN A 6 -16.01 -34.56 -9.85
C ASN A 6 -16.34 -33.08 -9.57
N ILE A 7 -17.55 -32.79 -9.10
CA ILE A 7 -18.01 -31.44 -8.77
C ILE A 7 -17.39 -30.97 -7.45
N ALA A 8 -17.28 -31.87 -6.45
CA ALA A 8 -16.67 -31.57 -5.16
C ALA A 8 -15.19 -31.11 -5.24
N PRO A 9 -14.27 -31.81 -5.95
CA PRO A 9 -12.89 -31.35 -6.05
C PRO A 9 -12.74 -30.09 -6.91
N LEU A 10 -13.56 -29.91 -7.96
CA LEU A 10 -13.57 -28.68 -8.76
C LEU A 10 -14.00 -27.48 -7.93
N CYS A 11 -15.07 -27.62 -7.13
CA CYS A 11 -15.54 -26.58 -6.24
C CYS A 11 -14.49 -26.24 -5.17
N MET A 12 -13.80 -27.25 -4.62
CA MET A 12 -12.76 -27.02 -3.63
C MET A 12 -11.57 -26.26 -4.23
N MET A 13 -11.11 -26.62 -5.43
CA MET A 13 -10.04 -25.90 -6.11
C MET A 13 -10.45 -24.48 -6.49
N LEU A 14 -11.70 -24.27 -6.94
CA LEU A 14 -12.22 -22.94 -7.25
C LEU A 14 -12.28 -22.05 -6.00
N LEU A 15 -12.75 -22.60 -4.87
CA LEU A 15 -12.78 -21.90 -3.57
C LEU A 15 -11.37 -21.52 -3.11
N VAL A 16 -10.41 -22.45 -3.20
CA VAL A 16 -9.01 -22.17 -2.87
C VAL A 16 -8.44 -21.08 -3.78
N PHE A 17 -8.71 -21.12 -5.08
CA PHE A 17 -8.27 -20.09 -6.02
C PHE A 17 -8.85 -18.72 -5.67
N ILE A 18 -10.15 -18.64 -5.35
CA ILE A 18 -10.83 -17.41 -4.94
C ILE A 18 -10.24 -16.88 -3.63
N VAL A 19 -9.97 -17.74 -2.65
CA VAL A 19 -9.34 -17.36 -1.37
C VAL A 19 -7.90 -16.88 -1.60
N CYS A 20 -7.12 -17.56 -2.42
CA CYS A 20 -5.75 -17.15 -2.75
C CYS A 20 -5.70 -15.80 -3.47
N VAL A 21 -6.60 -15.56 -4.43
CA VAL A 21 -6.69 -14.28 -5.16
C VAL A 21 -7.10 -13.14 -4.22
N SER A 22 -8.06 -13.38 -3.33
CA SER A 22 -8.51 -12.36 -2.36
C SER A 22 -7.43 -12.02 -1.32
N VAL A 23 -6.63 -12.99 -0.87
CA VAL A 23 -5.47 -12.73 0.01
C VAL A 23 -4.38 -11.91 -0.70
N ALA A 24 -4.14 -12.15 -1.98
CA ALA A 24 -3.15 -11.40 -2.77
C ALA A 24 -3.56 -9.92 -3.00
N GLN A 25 -4.86 -9.63 -3.04
CA GLN A 25 -5.39 -8.27 -3.25
C GLN A 25 -5.58 -7.48 -1.94
N SER A 26 -5.41 -8.10 -0.78
CA SER A 26 -5.64 -7.46 0.53
C SER A 26 -4.48 -6.54 0.97
N GLN A 27 -3.77 -5.93 0.04
CA GLN A 27 -3.01 -4.71 0.30
C GLN A 27 -3.97 -3.55 0.04
N ILE A 28 -4.90 -3.36 0.99
CA ILE A 28 -5.78 -2.19 1.05
C ILE A 28 -4.89 -0.99 0.74
N THR A 29 -5.22 -0.26 -0.33
CA THR A 29 -4.62 1.04 -0.65
C THR A 29 -5.03 2.04 0.44
N ILE A 30 -4.54 1.83 1.67
CA ILE A 30 -4.58 2.81 2.74
C ILE A 30 -3.66 3.92 2.23
N ASN A 31 -4.25 5.05 1.85
CA ASN A 31 -3.50 6.26 1.63
C ASN A 31 -3.03 6.75 3.01
N LEU A 32 -1.88 6.23 3.48
CA LEU A 32 -1.30 6.56 4.79
C LEU A 32 -1.09 8.08 4.96
N CYS A 33 -0.85 8.76 3.84
CA CYS A 33 -0.72 10.20 3.76
C CYS A 33 -1.72 10.76 2.74
N PRO A 34 -2.93 11.17 3.16
CA PRO A 34 -3.85 11.87 2.29
C PRO A 34 -3.31 13.27 1.97
N GLY A 35 -3.06 13.55 0.70
CA GLY A 35 -2.55 14.84 0.24
C GLY A 35 -2.57 14.96 -1.29
N PRO A 36 -2.41 16.17 -1.84
CA PRO A 36 -2.33 16.35 -3.29
C PRO A 36 -1.13 15.58 -3.83
N MET A 37 -1.33 14.84 -4.92
CA MET A 37 -0.25 14.13 -5.62
C MET A 37 0.76 15.08 -6.29
N SER A 38 0.39 16.36 -6.41
CA SER A 38 1.26 17.44 -6.89
C SER A 38 1.92 18.17 -5.71
N PRO A 39 3.26 18.29 -5.69
CA PRO A 39 3.96 19.06 -4.68
C PRO A 39 3.51 20.54 -4.68
N PRO A 40 3.35 21.18 -3.51
CA PRO A 40 3.18 22.64 -3.45
C PRO A 40 4.43 23.34 -4.02
N GLU A 41 4.25 24.47 -4.72
CA GLU A 41 5.38 25.24 -5.26
C GLU A 41 6.35 25.62 -4.13
N GLY A 42 7.61 25.20 -4.28
CA GLY A 42 8.71 25.55 -3.37
C GLY A 42 8.87 24.70 -2.10
N CYS A 43 7.99 23.73 -1.83
CA CYS A 43 8.08 22.77 -0.71
C CYS A 43 8.93 23.20 0.51
N PRO A 44 8.47 24.16 1.33
CA PRO A 44 9.23 24.61 2.49
C PRO A 44 9.07 23.60 3.65
N ILE A 45 9.69 22.42 3.52
CA ILE A 45 9.66 21.38 4.56
C ILE A 45 10.78 21.66 5.56
N ALA A 46 10.40 21.94 6.81
CA ALA A 46 11.32 22.04 7.93
C ALA A 46 10.68 21.37 9.15
N CYS A 47 11.25 20.24 9.58
CA CYS A 47 10.85 19.57 10.82
C CYS A 47 11.97 19.68 11.86
N LEU A 48 11.63 20.08 13.08
CA LEU A 48 12.57 20.10 14.21
C LEU A 48 12.72 18.73 14.86
N VAL A 49 11.64 17.94 14.85
CA VAL A 49 11.58 16.60 15.42
C VAL A 49 11.40 15.61 14.28
N PRO A 50 12.25 14.57 14.17
CA PRO A 50 12.07 13.52 13.17
C PRO A 50 10.72 12.81 13.31
N ASP A 51 10.03 12.66 12.19
CA ASP A 51 8.80 11.87 12.04
C ASP A 51 8.96 10.97 10.80
N PRO A 52 9.79 9.91 10.88
CA PRO A 52 10.19 9.16 9.70
C PRO A 52 9.03 8.38 9.07
N VAL A 53 8.97 8.35 7.74
CA VAL A 53 8.06 7.50 6.96
C VAL A 53 8.80 6.80 5.82
N CYS A 54 8.36 5.60 5.47
CA CYS A 54 8.93 4.84 4.36
C CYS A 54 8.11 5.05 3.09
N GLY A 55 8.75 5.63 2.07
CA GLY A 55 8.17 5.82 0.75
C GLY A 55 8.09 4.52 -0.06
N ALA A 56 7.18 4.45 -1.02
CA ALA A 56 7.08 3.33 -1.96
C ALA A 56 8.34 3.12 -2.82
N ASN A 57 9.24 4.12 -2.86
CA ASN A 57 10.54 4.07 -3.49
C ASN A 57 11.67 3.53 -2.59
N GLY A 58 11.36 3.10 -1.35
CA GLY A 58 12.35 2.59 -0.40
C GLY A 58 13.22 3.66 0.27
N VAL A 59 12.84 4.94 0.16
CA VAL A 59 13.53 6.06 0.81
C VAL A 59 12.79 6.45 2.09
N THR A 60 13.55 6.63 3.18
CA THR A 60 13.05 7.23 4.43
C THR A 60 12.95 8.74 4.28
N TYR A 61 11.75 9.28 4.46
CA TYR A 61 11.50 10.72 4.55
C TYR A 61 11.40 11.11 6.01
N TRP A 62 12.24 12.03 6.46
CA TRP A 62 12.45 12.32 7.89
C TRP A 62 11.46 13.30 8.47
N CYS A 63 10.80 14.09 7.62
CA CYS A 63 9.80 15.06 8.03
C CYS A 63 8.36 14.59 7.75
N GLY A 64 8.15 13.28 7.66
CA GLY A 64 6.84 12.66 7.59
C GLY A 64 6.16 12.77 6.23
N CYS A 65 4.82 12.68 6.25
CA CYS A 65 4.00 12.75 5.05
C CYS A 65 4.26 14.00 4.17
N PRO A 66 4.42 15.24 4.71
CA PRO A 66 4.66 16.42 3.89
C PRO A 66 5.95 16.35 3.05
N ASP A 67 7.00 15.73 3.60
CA ASP A 67 8.28 15.51 2.94
C ASP A 67 8.16 14.51 1.78
N ALA A 68 7.53 13.36 2.05
CA ALA A 68 7.25 12.35 1.03
C ALA A 68 6.32 12.90 -0.07
N LEU A 69 5.27 13.65 0.29
CA LEU A 69 4.35 14.28 -0.66
C LEU A 69 5.03 15.35 -1.50
N CYS A 70 5.96 16.12 -0.92
CA CYS A 70 6.77 17.06 -1.68
C CYS A 70 7.60 16.35 -2.76
N ALA A 71 8.14 15.17 -2.46
CA ALA A 71 8.86 14.37 -3.43
C ALA A 71 7.93 13.63 -4.42
N GLY A 72 6.60 13.79 -4.31
CA GLY A 72 5.63 13.05 -5.12
C GLY A 72 5.60 11.56 -4.81
N VAL A 73 6.01 11.16 -3.59
CA VAL A 73 6.15 9.76 -3.19
C VAL A 73 5.05 9.35 -2.23
N ARG A 74 4.35 8.27 -2.59
CA ARG A 74 3.37 7.62 -1.71
C ARG A 74 4.08 6.93 -0.55
N VAL A 75 3.60 7.13 0.68
CA VAL A 75 4.05 6.40 1.87
C VAL A 75 3.41 5.01 1.93
N VAL A 76 4.21 4.01 2.30
CA VAL A 76 3.78 2.60 2.46
C VAL A 76 3.82 2.12 3.92
N LYS A 77 4.57 2.80 4.78
CA LYS A 77 4.76 2.44 6.19
C LYS A 77 5.18 3.68 7.01
N PHE A 78 4.70 3.80 8.25
CA PHE A 78 5.22 4.75 9.23
C PHE A 78 6.52 4.24 9.86
N GLY A 79 7.45 5.14 10.16
CA GLY A 79 8.83 4.81 10.53
C GLY A 79 9.76 4.73 9.31
N GLU A 80 11.03 4.47 9.58
CA GLU A 80 12.04 4.25 8.53
C GLU A 80 11.76 3.02 7.66
N CYS A 81 12.29 3.06 6.43
CA CYS A 81 12.56 1.86 5.65
C CYS A 81 13.74 1.11 6.32
#